data_AF-A0A6I4MWL9-F1
#
_entry.id   AF-A0A6I4MWL9-F1
#
_cell.length_a   1.000
_cell.length_b   1.000
_cell.length_c   1.000
_cell.angle_alpha   90.00
_cell.angle_beta   90.00
_cell.angle_gamma   90.00
#
_symmetry.space_group_name_H-M   'P 1'
#
loop_
_entity.id
_entity.type
_entity.pdbx_description
1 polymer ?
#
loop_
_entity_poly.entity_id
_entity_poly.type
_entity_poly.pdbx_seq_one_letter_code
_entity_poly.pdbx_strand_id
1 'polypeptide(L)'
;MRRRVQLGRAGAWAALATGPLALAIAVGQPSATVAASSAPKPQRSQQSVTVADPSGYVAEFVDAWLRSSDDASSAAARRVQAMAPGILLPARDEEAPVPRRVTAVRSTPGKDGRWSVTVAAQYADAVRYFAVPAIASSSGSSFAVTAAPALVTAPARHKFPDSPYEVTVEEGPLATTAGEFLTAYLAGRGEVSRYLAPGVELTAISPAAAASVEVQEATAREQSAAAEQVPGDGTTVHVLAQVEARDAAGRWPLAYELTLSARDGRWEIAALVSGTTGGAGR
;
A
#
# COMPACT_ATOMS: atom_id res chain seq x y z
N MET A 1 25.95 42.87 -81.68
CA MET A 1 24.59 42.88 -81.08
C MET A 1 23.74 41.76 -81.70
N ARG A 2 22.98 41.05 -80.86
CA ARG A 2 21.89 40.08 -81.20
C ARG A 2 22.31 38.74 -81.82
N ARG A 3 22.31 37.66 -81.02
CA ARG A 3 22.02 36.29 -81.51
C ARG A 3 21.23 35.50 -80.43
N ARG A 4 19.96 35.20 -80.73
CA ARG A 4 19.42 33.85 -81.06
C ARG A 4 19.15 33.05 -79.78
N VAL A 5 17.92 33.01 -79.24
CA VAL A 5 16.71 32.35 -79.77
C VAL A 5 17.04 31.04 -80.48
N GLN A 6 16.81 29.92 -79.79
CA GLN A 6 15.91 28.82 -80.16
C GLN A 6 16.32 27.55 -79.40
N LEU A 7 15.90 27.53 -78.14
CA LEU A 7 15.64 26.32 -77.36
C LEU A 7 14.55 25.52 -78.07
N GLY A 8 14.78 24.22 -78.22
CA GLY A 8 13.78 23.27 -78.69
C GLY A 8 14.32 22.42 -79.82
N ARG A 9 14.89 21.25 -79.46
CA ARG A 9 14.86 19.95 -80.19
C ARG A 9 15.98 18.97 -79.83
N ALA A 10 16.86 19.27 -78.87
CA ALA A 10 17.92 18.34 -78.45
C ALA A 10 17.71 17.67 -77.07
N GLY A 11 16.58 17.89 -76.40
CA GLY A 11 16.30 17.32 -75.07
C GLY A 11 15.64 15.94 -75.06
N ALA A 12 15.26 15.39 -76.23
CA ALA A 12 14.41 14.20 -76.31
C ALA A 12 15.17 12.86 -76.47
N TRP A 13 16.50 12.87 -76.60
CA TRP A 13 17.28 11.65 -76.89
C TRP A 13 18.28 11.23 -75.80
N ALA A 14 18.33 11.94 -74.66
CA ALA A 14 19.22 11.58 -73.54
C ALA A 14 18.53 10.78 -72.41
N ALA A 15 17.21 10.58 -72.46
CA ALA A 15 16.44 9.94 -71.38
C ALA A 15 16.19 8.42 -71.58
N LEU A 16 16.70 7.80 -72.66
CA LEU A 16 16.39 6.41 -73.02
C LEU A 16 17.55 5.41 -72.84
N ALA A 17 18.62 5.79 -72.14
CA ALA A 17 19.81 4.95 -71.96
C ALA A 17 20.15 4.60 -70.49
N THR A 18 19.45 5.15 -69.50
CA THR A 18 19.70 4.89 -68.06
C THR A 18 18.97 3.67 -67.49
N GLY A 19 18.04 3.07 -68.26
CA GLY A 19 17.27 1.90 -67.84
C GLY A 19 18.04 0.56 -67.78
N PRO A 20 18.83 0.18 -68.80
CA PRO A 20 19.44 -1.16 -68.83
C PRO A 20 20.62 -1.32 -67.86
N LEU A 21 21.32 -0.22 -67.54
CA LEU A 21 22.52 -0.26 -66.69
C LEU A 21 22.18 -0.43 -65.19
N ALA A 22 21.01 0.02 -64.74
CA ALA A 22 20.55 -0.23 -63.37
C ALA A 22 20.14 -1.69 -63.16
N LEU A 23 19.61 -2.36 -64.20
CA LEU A 23 19.18 -3.76 -64.11
C LEU A 23 20.36 -4.73 -63.98
N ALA A 24 21.48 -4.45 -64.65
CA ALA A 24 22.67 -5.31 -64.61
C ALA A 24 23.35 -5.35 -63.23
N ILE A 25 23.21 -4.28 -62.42
CA ILE A 25 23.81 -4.21 -61.07
C ILE A 25 22.95 -4.95 -60.03
N ALA A 26 21.64 -5.10 -60.26
CA ALA A 26 20.72 -5.74 -59.31
C ALA A 26 20.78 -7.28 -59.33
N VAL A 27 21.25 -7.90 -60.42
CA VAL A 27 21.29 -9.38 -60.56
C VAL A 27 22.53 -10.00 -59.89
N GLY A 28 23.52 -9.19 -59.50
CA GLY A 28 24.77 -9.67 -58.91
C GLY A 28 24.82 -9.74 -57.38
N GLN A 29 23.75 -9.40 -56.66
CA GLN A 29 23.78 -9.41 -55.19
C GLN A 29 23.48 -10.80 -54.62
N PRO A 30 24.38 -11.38 -53.81
CA PRO A 30 24.11 -12.65 -53.15
C PRO A 30 22.99 -12.48 -52.12
N SER A 31 21.97 -13.34 -52.20
CA SER A 31 20.85 -13.35 -51.26
C SER A 31 21.34 -13.58 -49.84
N ALA A 32 21.23 -12.56 -48.99
CA ALA A 32 21.40 -12.72 -47.54
C ALA A 32 20.32 -13.68 -47.04
N THR A 33 20.73 -14.87 -46.61
CA THR A 33 19.80 -15.84 -46.00
C THR A 33 19.46 -15.31 -44.62
N VAL A 34 18.27 -14.71 -44.46
CA VAL A 34 17.76 -14.29 -43.15
C VAL A 34 17.45 -15.57 -42.38
N ALA A 35 18.24 -15.86 -41.34
CA ALA A 35 17.93 -16.91 -40.40
C ALA A 35 16.59 -16.56 -39.72
N ALA A 36 15.56 -17.36 -39.98
CA ALA A 36 14.28 -17.21 -39.30
C ALA A 36 14.49 -17.44 -37.80
N SER A 37 14.26 -16.40 -37.00
CA SER A 37 14.20 -16.52 -35.54
C SER A 37 13.05 -17.47 -35.20
N SER A 38 13.35 -18.55 -34.48
CA SER A 38 12.35 -19.51 -34.04
C SER A 38 11.32 -18.80 -33.16
N ALA A 39 10.05 -18.83 -33.57
CA ALA A 39 8.96 -18.29 -32.76
C ALA A 39 8.95 -18.99 -31.38
N PRO A 40 8.84 -18.25 -30.26
CA PRO A 40 8.78 -18.85 -28.95
C PRO A 40 7.58 -19.80 -28.87
N LYS A 41 7.84 -21.04 -28.42
CA LYS A 41 6.83 -22.08 -28.18
C LYS A 41 5.74 -21.48 -27.27
N PRO A 42 4.44 -21.68 -27.53
CA PRO A 42 3.38 -21.20 -26.63
C PRO A 42 3.57 -21.86 -25.27
N GLN A 43 4.12 -21.09 -24.32
CA GLN A 43 4.23 -21.50 -22.95
C GLN A 43 2.82 -21.41 -22.37
N ARG A 44 2.17 -22.57 -22.20
CA ARG A 44 0.92 -22.66 -21.43
C ARG A 44 1.22 -22.04 -20.07
N SER A 45 0.68 -20.84 -19.83
CA SER A 45 0.63 -20.24 -18.51
C SER A 45 -0.12 -21.23 -17.64
N GLN A 46 0.62 -22.02 -16.85
CA GLN A 46 0.00 -22.71 -15.74
C GLN A 46 -0.44 -21.61 -14.79
N GLN A 47 -1.73 -21.25 -14.85
CA GLN A 47 -2.35 -20.53 -13.75
C GLN A 47 -2.15 -21.42 -12.53
N SER A 48 -1.15 -21.09 -11.71
CA SER A 48 -1.00 -21.68 -10.39
C SER A 48 -2.28 -21.36 -9.66
N VAL A 49 -3.15 -22.36 -9.50
CA VAL A 49 -4.35 -22.26 -8.66
C VAL A 49 -3.83 -21.85 -7.29
N THR A 50 -4.07 -20.59 -6.93
CA THR A 50 -3.74 -20.12 -5.60
C THR A 50 -4.70 -20.85 -4.68
N VAL A 51 -4.20 -21.83 -3.93
CA VAL A 51 -5.00 -22.55 -2.94
C VAL A 51 -5.57 -21.50 -1.99
N ALA A 52 -6.90 -21.46 -1.88
CA ALA A 52 -7.58 -20.45 -1.08
C ALA A 52 -7.18 -20.57 0.40
N ASP A 53 -6.98 -19.43 1.05
CA ASP A 53 -6.59 -19.34 2.46
C ASP A 53 -7.80 -19.66 3.37
N PRO A 54 -7.72 -20.66 4.28
CA PRO A 54 -8.80 -20.99 5.21
C PRO A 54 -8.96 -19.98 6.37
N SER A 55 -8.19 -18.90 6.42
CA SER A 55 -8.15 -17.96 7.55
C SER A 55 -9.52 -17.44 8.01
N GLY A 56 -10.37 -17.02 7.08
CA GLY A 56 -11.75 -16.57 7.38
C GLY A 56 -12.62 -17.70 7.94
N TYR A 57 -12.58 -18.88 7.32
CA TYR A 57 -13.32 -20.07 7.78
C TYR A 57 -12.90 -20.46 9.21
N VAL A 58 -11.60 -20.44 9.49
CA VAL A 58 -11.08 -20.81 10.80
C VAL A 58 -11.42 -19.76 11.87
N ALA A 59 -11.41 -18.47 11.53
CA ALA A 59 -11.84 -17.43 12.47
C ALA A 59 -13.30 -17.60 12.88
N GLU A 60 -14.20 -17.90 11.94
CA GLU A 60 -15.62 -18.19 12.21
C GLU A 60 -15.79 -19.46 13.07
N PHE A 61 -14.99 -20.50 12.83
CA PHE A 61 -14.99 -21.71 13.65
C PHE A 61 -14.62 -21.40 15.11
N VAL A 62 -13.54 -20.65 15.34
CA VAL A 62 -13.09 -20.29 16.70
C VAL A 62 -14.11 -19.38 17.39
N ASP A 63 -14.73 -18.45 16.65
CA ASP A 63 -15.80 -17.59 17.15
C ASP A 63 -17.00 -18.40 17.66
N ALA A 64 -17.43 -19.39 16.87
CA ALA A 64 -18.49 -20.32 17.23
C ALA A 64 -18.10 -21.23 18.40
N TRP A 65 -16.88 -21.79 18.38
CA TRP A 65 -16.38 -22.69 19.41
C TRP A 65 -16.28 -21.99 20.77
N LEU A 66 -15.73 -20.77 20.82
CA LEU A 66 -15.65 -19.98 22.06
C LEU A 66 -17.02 -19.55 22.61
N ARG A 67 -18.07 -19.49 21.77
CA ARG A 67 -19.46 -19.20 22.19
C ARG A 67 -20.31 -20.45 22.40
N SER A 68 -19.78 -21.63 22.11
CA SER A 68 -20.47 -22.89 22.35
C SER A 68 -20.31 -23.34 23.81
N SER A 69 -21.22 -24.19 24.23
CA SER A 69 -21.17 -24.97 25.47
C SER A 69 -21.27 -26.46 25.12
N ASP A 70 -21.25 -27.33 26.13
CA ASP A 70 -21.46 -28.77 26.02
C ASP A 70 -22.92 -29.13 25.66
N ASP A 71 -23.83 -28.14 25.64
CA ASP A 71 -25.15 -28.27 25.03
C ASP A 71 -25.06 -28.32 23.49
N ALA A 72 -25.07 -29.55 22.98
CA ALA A 72 -25.07 -29.86 21.54
C ALA A 72 -26.28 -29.29 20.78
N SER A 73 -27.37 -28.93 21.48
CA SER A 73 -28.56 -28.33 20.88
C SER A 73 -28.45 -26.81 20.70
N SER A 74 -27.39 -26.18 21.19
CA SER A 74 -27.15 -24.75 20.96
C SER A 74 -26.82 -24.47 19.49
N ALA A 75 -27.20 -23.28 19.00
CA ALA A 75 -26.88 -22.87 17.63
C ALA A 75 -25.37 -22.79 17.38
N ALA A 76 -24.60 -22.39 18.40
CA ALA A 76 -23.14 -22.35 18.35
C ALA A 76 -22.55 -23.76 18.24
N ALA A 77 -23.00 -24.71 19.08
CA ALA A 77 -22.55 -26.10 19.02
C ALA A 77 -22.83 -26.75 17.65
N ARG A 78 -24.03 -26.55 17.09
CA ARG A 78 -24.37 -27.03 15.74
C ARG A 78 -23.45 -26.45 14.67
N ARG A 79 -23.10 -25.17 14.76
CA ARG A 79 -22.18 -24.51 13.83
C ARG A 79 -20.79 -25.11 13.92
N VAL A 80 -20.27 -25.30 15.13
CA VAL A 80 -18.98 -25.96 15.37
C VAL A 80 -18.95 -27.34 14.74
N GLN A 81 -19.98 -28.17 14.99
CA GLN A 81 -20.04 -29.53 14.46
C GLN A 81 -20.20 -29.58 12.93
N ALA A 82 -20.88 -28.59 12.32
CA ALA A 82 -20.97 -28.49 10.87
C ALA A 82 -19.61 -28.15 10.21
N MET A 83 -18.76 -27.41 10.92
CA MET A 83 -17.45 -26.97 10.41
C MET A 83 -16.30 -27.95 10.76
N ALA A 84 -16.41 -28.62 11.89
CA ALA A 84 -15.40 -29.54 12.39
C ALA A 84 -16.07 -30.72 13.11
N PRO A 85 -16.58 -31.70 12.34
CA PRO A 85 -17.20 -32.88 12.91
C PRO A 85 -16.23 -33.60 13.85
N GLY A 86 -16.68 -33.90 15.07
CA GLY A 86 -15.89 -34.65 16.05
C GLY A 86 -14.93 -33.82 16.90
N ILE A 87 -14.91 -32.49 16.74
CA ILE A 87 -14.24 -31.62 17.71
C ILE A 87 -15.08 -31.49 18.98
N LEU A 88 -14.43 -31.64 20.13
CA LEU A 88 -15.06 -31.47 21.44
C LEU A 88 -15.48 -30.00 21.65
N LEU A 89 -16.69 -29.84 22.17
CA LEU A 89 -17.23 -28.55 22.57
C LEU A 89 -16.69 -28.17 23.96
N PRO A 90 -16.45 -26.88 24.25
CA PRO A 90 -16.12 -26.44 25.59
C PRO A 90 -17.29 -26.67 26.54
N ALA A 91 -17.04 -27.11 27.77
CA ALA A 91 -17.99 -26.96 28.87
C ALA A 91 -17.80 -25.56 29.45
N ARG A 92 -18.84 -24.73 29.41
CA ARG A 92 -18.74 -23.31 29.70
C ARG A 92 -19.73 -22.90 30.78
N ASP A 93 -19.24 -22.19 31.78
CA ASP A 93 -20.08 -21.55 32.79
C ASP A 93 -20.82 -20.34 32.19
N GLU A 94 -22.04 -20.06 32.65
CA GLU A 94 -22.86 -18.95 32.16
C GLU A 94 -22.16 -17.58 32.28
N GLU A 95 -21.35 -17.42 33.34
CA GLU A 95 -20.60 -16.18 33.63
C GLU A 95 -19.27 -16.08 32.88
N ALA A 96 -18.83 -17.13 32.18
CA ALA A 96 -17.57 -17.09 31.45
C ALA A 96 -17.59 -15.93 30.43
N PRO A 97 -16.46 -15.26 30.16
CA PRO A 97 -16.43 -14.14 29.23
C PRO A 97 -16.56 -14.61 27.78
N VAL A 98 -17.35 -13.90 26.96
CA VAL A 98 -17.37 -14.07 25.49
C VAL A 98 -16.32 -13.18 24.82
N PRO A 99 -15.70 -13.63 23.73
CA PRO A 99 -14.89 -12.72 22.93
C PRO A 99 -15.79 -11.66 22.26
N ARG A 100 -15.31 -10.42 22.24
CA ARG A 100 -15.91 -9.30 21.49
C ARG A 100 -15.65 -9.43 19.99
N ARG A 101 -14.46 -9.90 19.63
CA ARG A 101 -14.02 -10.08 18.25
C ARG A 101 -13.08 -11.26 18.13
N VAL A 102 -13.20 -12.00 17.04
CA VAL A 102 -12.28 -13.08 16.66
C VAL A 102 -11.74 -12.78 15.27
N THR A 103 -10.42 -12.90 15.06
CA THR A 103 -9.79 -12.53 13.78
C THR A 103 -8.53 -13.37 13.54
N ALA A 104 -8.37 -13.90 12.32
CA ALA A 104 -7.15 -14.58 11.93
C ALA A 104 -5.98 -13.57 11.82
N VAL A 105 -4.86 -13.87 12.47
CA VAL A 105 -3.66 -13.01 12.49
C VAL A 105 -2.47 -13.60 11.74
N ARG A 106 -2.51 -14.91 11.46
CA ARG A 106 -1.49 -15.60 10.67
C ARG A 106 -2.09 -16.84 10.03
N SER A 107 -1.79 -17.05 8.75
CA SER A 107 -2.10 -18.30 8.05
C SER A 107 -0.81 -18.88 7.49
N THR A 108 -0.53 -20.15 7.75
CA THR A 108 0.69 -20.82 7.27
C THR A 108 0.31 -22.07 6.49
N PRO A 109 0.58 -22.11 5.18
CA PRO A 109 0.36 -23.31 4.39
C PRO A 109 1.38 -24.39 4.80
N GLY A 110 0.89 -25.61 4.88
CA GLY A 110 1.67 -26.84 5.00
C GLY A 110 1.56 -27.68 3.73
N LYS A 111 2.05 -28.92 3.81
CA LYS A 111 1.96 -29.88 2.70
C LYS A 111 0.53 -30.43 2.55
N ASP A 112 0.19 -30.85 1.34
CA ASP A 112 -1.08 -31.54 1.00
C ASP A 112 -2.34 -30.76 1.40
N GLY A 113 -2.33 -29.44 1.20
CA GLY A 113 -3.47 -28.59 1.53
C GLY A 113 -3.72 -28.41 3.03
N ARG A 114 -2.80 -28.85 3.90
CA ARG A 114 -2.87 -28.56 5.34
C ARG A 114 -2.48 -27.12 5.61
N TRP A 115 -3.06 -26.54 6.65
CA TRP A 115 -2.81 -25.18 7.10
C TRP A 115 -2.73 -25.14 8.62
N SER A 116 -1.96 -24.20 9.14
CA SER A 116 -2.03 -23.78 10.54
C SER A 116 -2.41 -22.31 10.57
N VAL A 117 -3.58 -22.01 11.12
CA VAL A 117 -4.09 -20.64 11.24
C VAL A 117 -4.03 -20.23 12.70
N THR A 118 -3.40 -19.10 12.98
CA THR A 118 -3.43 -18.46 14.30
C THR A 118 -4.53 -17.41 14.33
N VAL A 119 -5.42 -17.52 15.30
CA VAL A 119 -6.58 -16.65 15.50
C VAL A 119 -6.45 -15.91 16.83
N ALA A 120 -6.67 -14.60 16.81
CA ALA A 120 -6.78 -13.76 17.99
C ALA A 120 -8.24 -13.64 18.42
N ALA A 121 -8.55 -13.98 19.66
CA ALA A 121 -9.83 -13.75 20.32
C ALA A 121 -9.66 -12.59 21.32
N GLN A 122 -10.34 -11.49 21.04
CA GLN A 122 -10.31 -10.26 21.84
C GLN A 122 -11.45 -10.29 22.86
N TYR A 123 -11.11 -10.17 24.14
CA TYR A 123 -12.04 -10.04 25.26
C TYR A 123 -12.07 -8.59 25.75
N ALA A 124 -12.74 -8.33 26.87
CA ALA A 124 -12.81 -6.99 27.43
C ALA A 124 -11.45 -6.46 27.91
N ASP A 125 -10.61 -7.37 28.40
CA ASP A 125 -9.38 -7.08 29.15
C ASP A 125 -8.13 -7.77 28.57
N ALA A 126 -8.30 -8.74 27.67
CA ALA A 126 -7.20 -9.55 27.15
C ALA A 126 -7.40 -10.00 25.70
N VAL A 127 -6.29 -10.38 25.04
CA VAL A 127 -6.31 -11.09 23.75
C VAL A 127 -5.68 -12.46 23.94
N ARG A 128 -6.40 -13.51 23.52
CA ARG A 128 -5.91 -14.89 23.51
C ARG A 128 -5.68 -15.36 22.08
N TYR A 129 -4.66 -16.18 21.87
CA TYR A 129 -4.30 -16.67 20.54
C TYR A 129 -4.49 -18.18 20.47
N PHE A 130 -5.11 -18.64 19.38
CA PHE A 130 -5.39 -20.05 19.14
C PHE A 130 -4.77 -20.48 17.81
N ALA A 131 -3.93 -21.51 17.83
CA ALA A 131 -3.50 -22.20 16.62
C ALA A 131 -4.52 -23.30 16.28
N VAL A 132 -5.06 -23.25 15.07
CA VAL A 132 -6.08 -24.18 14.60
C VAL A 132 -5.61 -24.81 13.29
N PRO A 133 -5.43 -26.14 13.27
CA PRO A 133 -5.09 -26.85 12.05
C PRO A 133 -6.33 -27.01 11.17
N ALA A 134 -6.16 -26.77 9.89
CA ALA A 134 -7.21 -26.88 8.89
C ALA A 134 -6.68 -27.57 7.63
N ILE A 135 -7.59 -28.04 6.80
CA ILE A 135 -7.33 -28.51 5.44
C ILE A 135 -8.16 -27.70 4.45
N ALA A 136 -7.56 -27.39 3.31
CA ALA A 136 -8.22 -26.82 2.15
C ALA A 136 -8.19 -27.85 1.01
N SER A 137 -9.28 -27.97 0.26
CA SER A 137 -9.29 -28.78 -0.96
C SER A 137 -8.29 -28.24 -1.98
N SER A 138 -7.81 -29.09 -2.87
CA SER A 138 -6.92 -28.68 -3.97
C SER A 138 -7.56 -27.64 -4.90
N SER A 139 -8.89 -27.60 -4.97
CA SER A 139 -9.67 -26.58 -5.67
C SER A 139 -9.79 -25.24 -4.91
N GLY A 140 -9.42 -25.19 -3.63
CA GLY A 140 -9.63 -24.03 -2.74
C GLY A 140 -11.09 -23.73 -2.42
N SER A 141 -12.02 -24.63 -2.76
CA SER A 141 -13.47 -24.39 -2.63
C SER A 141 -14.10 -24.95 -1.36
N SER A 142 -13.34 -25.70 -0.55
CA SER A 142 -13.84 -26.29 0.69
C SER A 142 -12.75 -26.35 1.74
N PHE A 143 -13.16 -26.20 3.01
CA PHE A 143 -12.29 -26.20 4.17
C PHE A 143 -12.87 -27.10 5.26
N ALA A 144 -12.00 -27.67 6.08
CA ALA A 144 -12.38 -28.33 7.32
C ALA A 144 -11.32 -28.07 8.39
N VAL A 145 -11.76 -27.86 9.63
CA VAL A 145 -10.86 -27.86 10.79
C VAL A 145 -10.61 -29.31 11.21
N THR A 146 -9.35 -29.65 11.43
CA THR A 146 -8.93 -31.05 11.63
C THR A 146 -8.58 -31.40 13.07
N ALA A 147 -8.44 -30.41 13.95
CA ALA A 147 -8.22 -30.64 15.37
C ALA A 147 -8.75 -29.47 16.21
N ALA A 148 -8.83 -29.70 17.52
CA ALA A 148 -9.27 -28.69 18.47
C ALA A 148 -8.31 -27.48 18.50
N PRO A 149 -8.80 -26.28 18.81
CA PRO A 149 -7.95 -25.11 18.98
C PRO A 149 -6.91 -25.32 20.09
N ALA A 150 -5.64 -25.03 19.79
CA ALA A 150 -4.56 -25.02 20.76
C ALA A 150 -4.26 -23.58 21.21
N LEU A 151 -4.27 -23.30 22.51
CA LEU A 151 -3.88 -21.99 23.04
C LEU A 151 -2.37 -21.78 22.84
N VAL A 152 -1.97 -20.66 22.25
CA VAL A 152 -0.57 -20.33 21.92
C VAL A 152 -0.22 -18.92 22.38
N THR A 153 1.07 -18.59 22.34
CA THR A 153 1.57 -17.24 22.63
C THR A 153 1.18 -16.24 21.54
N ALA A 154 1.15 -14.96 21.89
CA ALA A 154 0.95 -13.88 20.94
C ALA A 154 2.06 -13.85 19.87
N PRO A 155 1.75 -13.47 18.62
CA PRO A 155 2.76 -13.20 17.61
C PRO A 155 3.82 -12.22 18.14
N ALA A 156 5.10 -12.51 17.83
CA ALA A 156 6.20 -11.66 18.26
C ALA A 156 6.08 -10.27 17.64
N ARG A 157 6.36 -9.24 18.45
CA ARG A 157 6.50 -7.87 17.95
C ARG A 157 7.78 -7.76 17.14
N HIS A 158 7.72 -7.07 16.01
CA HIS A 158 8.92 -6.71 15.27
C HIS A 158 9.60 -5.51 15.92
N LYS A 159 10.93 -5.40 15.78
CA LYS A 159 11.65 -4.19 16.16
C LYS A 159 11.41 -3.14 15.09
N PHE A 160 11.18 -1.90 15.52
CA PHE A 160 11.12 -0.76 14.61
C PHE A 160 12.55 -0.37 14.21
N PRO A 161 12.77 0.05 12.94
CA PRO A 161 14.00 0.74 12.59
C PRO A 161 14.08 2.09 13.32
N ASP A 162 15.29 2.61 13.46
CA ASP A 162 15.51 3.95 14.01
C ASP A 162 14.86 5.02 13.10
N SER A 163 14.38 6.10 13.70
CA SER A 163 13.74 7.19 12.96
C SER A 163 14.77 8.00 12.17
N PRO A 164 14.54 8.31 10.87
CA PRO A 164 15.39 9.21 10.12
C PRO A 164 15.20 10.70 10.49
N TYR A 165 14.23 11.01 11.34
CA TYR A 165 13.92 12.38 11.79
C TYR A 165 14.69 12.69 13.08
N GLU A 166 15.93 13.14 12.93
CA GLU A 166 16.87 13.37 14.04
C GLU A 166 17.06 14.85 14.38
N VAL A 167 16.59 15.76 13.53
CA VAL A 167 16.79 17.21 13.69
C VAL A 167 15.55 17.82 14.34
N THR A 168 15.67 18.41 15.52
CA THR A 168 14.57 19.17 16.13
C THR A 168 14.24 20.41 15.30
N VAL A 169 12.95 20.62 15.03
CA VAL A 169 12.46 21.85 14.39
C VAL A 169 12.06 22.83 15.48
N GLU A 170 12.83 23.91 15.60
CA GLU A 170 12.57 24.98 16.56
C GLU A 170 11.35 25.83 16.17
N GLU A 171 10.84 26.62 17.11
CA GLU A 171 9.81 27.61 16.83
C GLU A 171 10.28 28.58 15.73
N GLY A 172 9.49 28.72 14.67
CA GLY A 172 9.87 29.54 13.52
C GLY A 172 8.94 29.37 12.33
N PRO A 173 9.27 29.96 11.17
CA PRO A 173 8.41 29.94 9.98
C PRO A 173 8.02 28.54 9.52
N LEU A 174 8.92 27.56 9.67
CA LEU A 174 8.70 26.17 9.31
C LEU A 174 7.63 25.52 10.22
N ALA A 175 7.83 25.58 11.54
CA ALA A 175 6.91 25.05 12.54
C ALA A 175 5.53 25.70 12.44
N THR A 176 5.47 27.03 12.29
CA THR A 176 4.22 27.79 12.13
C THR A 176 3.47 27.33 10.88
N THR A 177 4.15 27.23 9.73
CA THR A 177 3.51 26.78 8.49
C THR A 177 2.93 25.38 8.64
N ALA A 178 3.69 24.44 9.21
CA ALA A 178 3.23 23.08 9.45
C ALA A 178 2.01 23.04 10.39
N GLY A 179 2.07 23.76 11.52
CA GLY A 179 1.01 23.76 12.52
C GLY A 179 -0.30 24.41 12.03
N GLU A 180 -0.20 25.54 11.34
CA GLU A 180 -1.39 26.18 10.80
C GLU A 180 -2.00 25.40 9.62
N PHE A 181 -1.16 24.79 8.78
CA PHE A 181 -1.64 23.86 7.75
C PHE A 181 -2.41 22.70 8.36
N LEU A 182 -1.86 22.02 9.38
CA LEU A 182 -2.54 20.90 10.05
C LEU A 182 -3.83 21.35 10.76
N THR A 183 -3.87 22.58 11.28
CA THR A 183 -5.09 23.18 11.82
C THR A 183 -6.15 23.37 10.73
N ALA A 184 -5.78 23.92 9.57
CA ALA A 184 -6.69 24.07 8.43
C ALA A 184 -7.15 22.71 7.88
N TYR A 185 -6.23 21.75 7.80
CA TYR A 185 -6.48 20.42 7.25
C TYR A 185 -7.40 19.57 8.14
N LEU A 186 -7.16 19.51 9.45
CA LEU A 186 -7.89 18.62 10.36
C LEU A 186 -9.12 19.27 11.01
N ALA A 187 -9.02 20.55 11.36
CA ALA A 187 -10.12 21.27 12.03
C ALA A 187 -10.98 22.07 11.04
N GLY A 188 -10.64 22.09 9.75
CA GLY A 188 -11.35 22.87 8.74
C GLY A 188 -11.32 24.39 9.01
N ARG A 189 -10.35 24.87 9.80
CA ARG A 189 -10.23 26.28 10.18
C ARG A 189 -9.25 27.00 9.26
N GLY A 190 -9.78 27.82 8.35
CA GLY A 190 -9.00 28.51 7.33
C GLY A 190 -8.96 27.73 6.02
N GLU A 191 -8.14 28.21 5.09
CA GLU A 191 -8.07 27.66 3.74
C GLU A 191 -6.79 26.82 3.58
N VAL A 192 -6.93 25.52 3.32
CA VAL A 192 -5.79 24.62 3.14
C VAL A 192 -4.91 25.05 1.97
N SER A 193 -5.53 25.50 0.87
CA SER A 193 -4.85 25.95 -0.35
C SER A 193 -3.81 27.04 -0.12
N ARG A 194 -3.96 27.87 0.93
CA ARG A 194 -3.00 28.94 1.26
C ARG A 194 -1.62 28.42 1.63
N TYR A 195 -1.54 27.18 2.10
CA TYR A 195 -0.30 26.55 2.54
C TYR A 195 0.37 25.71 1.47
N LEU A 196 -0.33 25.38 0.39
CA LEU A 196 0.15 24.40 -0.58
C LEU A 196 1.15 25.01 -1.55
N ALA A 197 2.13 24.21 -1.95
CA ALA A 197 3.01 24.55 -3.06
C ALA A 197 2.20 24.53 -4.39
N PRO A 198 2.65 25.26 -5.43
CA PRO A 198 1.99 25.24 -6.73
C PRO A 198 1.79 23.83 -7.29
N GLY A 199 0.58 23.55 -7.78
CA GLY A 199 0.22 22.26 -8.35
C GLY A 199 -0.08 21.16 -7.32
N VAL A 200 0.00 21.46 -6.02
CA VAL A 200 -0.43 20.54 -4.96
C VAL A 200 -1.90 20.79 -4.66
N GLU A 201 -2.70 19.73 -4.73
CA GLU A 201 -4.12 19.76 -4.40
C GLU A 201 -4.39 18.91 -3.16
N LEU A 202 -4.76 19.59 -2.06
CA LEU A 202 -5.21 18.96 -0.82
C LEU A 202 -6.42 19.74 -0.30
N THR A 203 -7.39 19.01 0.23
CA THR A 203 -8.61 19.58 0.82
C THR A 203 -8.69 19.23 2.29
N ALA A 204 -9.35 20.08 3.09
CA ALA A 204 -9.58 19.79 4.50
C ALA A 204 -10.44 18.53 4.67
N ILE A 205 -10.23 17.81 5.77
CA ILE A 205 -11.07 16.65 6.11
C ILE A 205 -12.49 17.15 6.38
N SER A 206 -13.48 16.49 5.76
CA SER A 206 -14.90 16.83 5.89
C SER A 206 -15.73 15.59 6.24
N PRO A 207 -16.52 15.63 7.32
CA PRO A 207 -16.59 16.71 8.32
C PRO A 207 -15.26 16.88 9.07
N ALA A 208 -15.05 18.03 9.72
CA ALA A 208 -13.82 18.31 10.46
C ALA A 208 -13.51 17.17 11.46
N ALA A 209 -12.28 16.66 11.42
CA ALA A 209 -11.85 15.55 12.25
C ALA A 209 -11.52 15.97 13.69
N ALA A 210 -11.35 17.28 13.94
CA ALA A 210 -11.02 17.82 15.25
C ALA A 210 -11.65 19.21 15.45
N ALA A 211 -11.93 19.55 16.70
CA ALA A 211 -12.31 20.91 17.11
C ALA A 211 -11.08 21.81 17.37
N SER A 212 -9.91 21.24 17.67
CA SER A 212 -8.64 21.97 17.79
C SER A 212 -7.47 21.06 17.46
N VAL A 213 -6.36 21.65 17.02
CA VAL A 213 -5.09 20.97 16.74
C VAL A 213 -3.97 21.76 17.39
N GLU A 214 -3.04 21.06 18.03
CA GLU A 214 -1.86 21.65 18.67
C GLU A 214 -0.62 20.84 18.28
N VAL A 215 0.43 21.49 17.79
CA VAL A 215 1.71 20.82 17.50
C VAL A 215 2.43 20.59 18.83
N GLN A 216 2.76 19.33 19.13
CA GLN A 216 3.47 18.94 20.33
C GLN A 216 4.98 18.91 20.08
N GLU A 217 5.39 18.36 18.95
CA GLU A 217 6.79 18.24 18.57
C GLU A 217 6.91 18.20 17.05
N ALA A 218 7.98 18.77 16.50
CA ALA A 218 8.33 18.64 15.09
C ALA A 218 9.82 18.27 14.97
N THR A 219 10.09 17.22 14.19
CA THR A 219 11.45 16.78 13.86
C THR A 219 11.61 16.67 12.35
N ALA A 220 12.84 16.76 11.85
CA ALA A 220 13.16 16.81 10.43
C ALA A 220 14.32 15.85 10.09
N ARG A 221 14.43 15.50 8.81
CA ARG A 221 15.56 14.71 8.29
C ARG A 221 16.74 15.60 7.91
N GLU A 222 16.45 16.77 7.34
CA GLU A 222 17.46 17.70 6.82
C GLU A 222 17.83 18.78 7.83
N GLN A 223 19.13 19.08 7.94
CA GLN A 223 19.64 20.15 8.81
C GLN A 223 19.14 21.55 8.43
N SER A 224 18.73 21.76 7.18
CA SER A 224 18.12 23.02 6.72
C SER A 224 16.81 23.35 7.44
N ALA A 225 16.16 22.37 8.07
CA ALA A 225 14.96 22.58 8.87
C ALA A 225 15.24 23.27 10.22
N ALA A 226 16.48 23.23 10.71
CA ALA A 226 16.91 23.92 11.92
C ALA A 226 17.35 25.38 11.65
N ALA A 227 17.20 25.87 10.42
CA ALA A 227 17.51 27.26 10.10
C ALA A 227 16.47 28.21 10.70
N GLU A 228 16.93 29.28 11.36
CA GLU A 228 16.06 30.31 11.95
C GLU A 228 15.24 31.06 10.89
N GLN A 229 15.82 31.26 9.70
CA GLN A 229 15.18 31.92 8.56
C GLN A 229 14.87 30.92 7.46
N VAL A 230 13.88 31.26 6.63
CA VAL A 230 13.52 30.46 5.45
C VAL A 230 14.73 30.42 4.49
N PRO A 231 15.25 29.22 4.15
CA PRO A 231 16.35 29.07 3.22
C PRO A 231 16.00 29.53 1.79
N GLY A 232 16.99 29.49 0.90
CA GLY A 232 16.78 29.85 -0.51
C GLY A 232 15.74 28.98 -1.21
N ASP A 233 15.10 29.56 -2.23
CA ASP A 233 14.04 28.92 -3.00
C ASP A 233 14.43 27.52 -3.52
N GLY A 234 13.46 26.60 -3.49
CA GLY A 234 13.64 25.20 -3.89
C GLY A 234 14.22 24.30 -2.79
N THR A 235 14.66 24.85 -1.65
CA THR A 235 15.07 24.05 -0.50
C THR A 235 13.89 23.20 -0.02
N THR A 236 14.09 21.89 0.07
CA THR A 236 13.06 20.94 0.50
C THR A 236 13.46 20.29 1.81
N VAL A 237 12.50 20.13 2.72
CA VAL A 237 12.67 19.43 4.00
C VAL A 237 11.53 18.45 4.24
N HIS A 238 11.82 17.38 4.96
CA HIS A 238 10.85 16.40 5.42
C HIS A 238 10.69 16.55 6.93
N VAL A 239 9.47 16.84 7.38
CA VAL A 239 9.13 17.07 8.78
C VAL A 239 8.16 16.01 9.27
N LEU A 240 8.46 15.37 10.40
CA LEU A 240 7.54 14.58 11.18
C LEU A 240 6.93 15.49 12.27
N ALA A 241 5.69 15.90 12.06
CA ALA A 241 4.94 16.71 13.01
C ALA A 241 4.05 15.81 13.88
N GLN A 242 4.31 15.79 15.18
CA GLN A 242 3.44 15.18 16.18
C GLN A 242 2.46 16.24 16.68
N VAL A 243 1.17 15.95 16.57
CA VAL A 243 0.10 16.87 16.94
C VAL A 243 -0.91 16.21 17.87
N GLU A 244 -1.52 17.00 18.74
CA GLU A 244 -2.69 16.59 19.50
C GLU A 244 -3.94 17.23 18.90
N ALA A 245 -4.82 16.39 18.36
CA ALA A 245 -6.15 16.78 17.94
C ALA A 245 -7.13 16.60 19.11
N ARG A 246 -8.07 17.52 19.30
CA ARG A 246 -9.11 17.41 20.34
C ARG A 246 -10.49 17.60 19.75
N ASP A 247 -11.45 16.84 20.25
CA ASP A 247 -12.88 16.94 19.93
C ASP A 247 -13.73 16.67 21.19
N ALA A 248 -15.05 16.52 21.01
CA ALA A 248 -15.96 16.22 22.12
C ALA A 248 -15.78 14.80 22.69
N ALA A 249 -15.17 13.88 21.94
CA ALA A 249 -14.94 12.50 22.33
C ALA A 249 -13.60 12.31 23.07
N GLY A 250 -12.63 13.21 22.86
CA GLY A 250 -11.40 13.23 23.64
C GLY A 250 -10.22 13.91 22.96
N ARG A 251 -9.04 13.38 23.25
CA ARG A 251 -7.75 13.86 22.74
C ARG A 251 -7.09 12.73 21.96
N TRP A 252 -6.57 13.06 20.78
CA TRP A 252 -6.05 12.14 19.79
C TRP A 252 -4.62 12.53 19.42
N PRO A 253 -3.60 11.78 19.84
CA PRO A 253 -2.24 11.99 19.37
C PRO A 253 -2.12 11.47 17.93
N LEU A 254 -1.66 12.34 17.03
CA LEU A 254 -1.50 12.07 15.60
C LEU A 254 -0.08 12.46 15.15
N ALA A 255 0.41 11.82 14.09
CA ALA A 255 1.69 12.16 13.49
C ALA A 255 1.56 12.26 11.97
N TYR A 256 2.17 13.29 11.39
CA TYR A 256 2.14 13.58 9.96
C TYR A 256 3.56 13.75 9.43
N GLU A 257 3.88 13.04 8.34
CA GLU A 257 5.06 13.35 7.55
C GLU A 257 4.67 14.40 6.50
N LEU A 258 5.33 15.54 6.55
CA LEU A 258 5.13 16.67 5.65
C LEU A 258 6.40 16.88 4.83
N THR A 259 6.25 17.08 3.53
CA THR A 259 7.31 17.65 2.69
C THR A 259 7.02 19.13 2.54
N LEU A 260 8.00 19.98 2.90
CA LEU A 260 7.89 21.42 2.73
C LEU A 260 8.97 21.94 1.79
N SER A 261 8.62 22.92 0.97
CA SER A 261 9.55 23.62 0.08
C SER A 261 9.58 25.11 0.38
N ALA A 262 10.77 25.69 0.41
CA ALA A 262 10.98 27.12 0.53
C ALA A 262 10.76 27.80 -0.84
N ARG A 263 10.01 28.89 -0.85
CA ARG A 263 9.79 29.72 -2.04
C ARG A 263 9.41 31.14 -1.62
N ASP A 264 9.98 32.16 -2.25
CA ASP A 264 9.61 33.57 -2.01
C ASP A 264 9.65 33.97 -0.52
N GLY A 265 10.61 33.39 0.24
CA GLY A 265 10.77 33.65 1.68
C GLY A 265 9.71 33.00 2.58
N ARG A 266 8.92 32.06 2.08
CA ARG A 266 7.92 31.28 2.84
C ARG A 266 8.11 29.78 2.65
N TRP A 267 7.60 29.01 3.60
CA TRP A 267 7.43 27.56 3.44
C TRP A 267 6.07 27.25 2.83
N GLU A 268 6.05 26.23 1.98
CA GLU A 268 4.86 25.70 1.32
C GLU A 268 4.83 24.18 1.49
N ILE A 269 3.64 23.60 1.68
CA ILE A 269 3.42 22.16 1.78
C ILE A 269 3.46 21.55 0.37
N ALA A 270 4.48 20.77 0.10
CA ALA A 270 4.67 20.05 -1.15
C ALA A 270 4.01 18.65 -1.12
N ALA A 271 3.92 18.02 0.05
CA ALA A 271 3.24 16.74 0.24
C ALA A 271 2.83 16.50 1.70
N LEU A 272 1.82 15.66 1.90
CA LEU A 272 1.42 15.09 3.19
C LEU A 272 1.34 13.56 3.04
N VAL A 273 2.00 12.84 3.93
CA VAL A 273 1.91 11.38 4.05
C VAL A 273 1.36 11.05 5.43
N SER A 274 0.20 10.40 5.45
CA SER A 274 -0.42 9.87 6.66
C SER A 274 0.07 8.44 6.90
N GLY A 275 1.00 8.29 7.85
CA GLY A 275 1.69 7.05 8.18
C GLY A 275 3.11 7.02 7.63
N THR A 276 4.08 6.59 8.44
CA THR A 276 5.48 6.54 8.03
C THR A 276 5.66 5.38 7.04
N THR A 277 5.61 5.67 5.73
CA THR A 277 6.02 4.69 4.74
C THR A 277 7.55 4.66 4.77
N GLY A 278 8.11 3.91 5.73
CA GLY A 278 9.49 3.46 5.70
C GLY A 278 9.67 2.51 4.51
N GLY A 279 9.78 3.09 3.32
CA GLY A 279 9.81 2.37 2.06
C GLY A 279 10.85 2.97 1.13
N ALA A 280 12.11 2.60 1.36
CA ALA A 280 13.15 2.69 0.36
C ALA A 280 12.65 2.06 -0.96
N GLY A 281 12.79 2.78 -2.07
CA GLY A 281 12.29 2.32 -3.37
C GLY A 281 12.83 3.12 -4.55
N ARG A 282 14.15 2.97 -4.77
CA ARG A 282 14.96 3.16 -6.00
C ARG A 282 14.70 4.35 -6.92
#